data_AF-A0A2H3KFZ4-F1
#
_entry.id   AF-A0A2H3KFZ4-F1
#
_cell.length_a   1.000
_cell.length_b   1.000
_cell.length_c   1.000
_cell.angle_alpha   90.00
_cell.angle_beta   90.00
_cell.angle_gamma   90.00
#
_symmetry.space_group_name_H-M   'P 1'
#
loop_
_entity.id
_entity.type
_entity.pdbx_description
1 polymer ?
#
loop_
_entity_poly.entity_id
_entity_poly.type
_entity_poly.pdbx_seq_one_letter_code
_entity_poly.pdbx_strand_id
1 'polypeptide(L)'
;MIELLAALGQAWPRLLLYPGGLFALGASWMLCRWLAWVSRQRPACAGPVTLASLPGLLPPMIVLALMPLAPARGFPYGLDLVVALGLLEWPYLRRGIAGSEKVDRMLLLRMYGPLLLAGGGMAEANASLGLSNLLTVPEAPVARGLLLASALLWLASLPQILMNPCAAEGGCSAGDGPKEWPLASLAARLRALGLVLIGMLALLGFASVHSEPWLTATQAGWLLPPLVGVVTALLLGVQLRMAPWLQRFYVGLLVVLVVVLLVSKSVAWLV
;
A
#
# COMPACT_ATOMS: atom_id res chain seq x y z
N MET A 1 -8.40 5.07 -31.21
CA MET A 1 -9.50 5.73 -30.45
C MET A 1 -10.55 4.75 -29.94
N ILE A 2 -11.03 3.80 -30.76
CA ILE A 2 -12.05 2.81 -30.36
C ILE A 2 -11.59 1.93 -29.18
N GLU A 3 -10.32 1.50 -29.16
CA GLU A 3 -9.76 0.71 -28.05
C GLU A 3 -9.72 1.47 -26.71
N LEU A 4 -9.43 2.77 -26.75
CA LEU A 4 -9.43 3.63 -25.56
C LEU A 4 -10.85 3.84 -25.02
N LEU A 5 -11.83 4.04 -25.90
CA LEU A 5 -13.25 4.11 -25.54
C LEU A 5 -13.76 2.79 -24.98
N ALA A 6 -13.35 1.66 -25.57
CA ALA A 6 -13.68 0.33 -25.07
C ALA A 6 -13.04 0.05 -23.69
N ALA A 7 -11.77 0.40 -23.52
CA ALA A 7 -11.05 0.29 -22.24
C ALA A 7 -11.69 1.18 -21.16
N LEU A 8 -12.11 2.41 -21.52
CA LEU A 8 -12.81 3.32 -20.62
C LEU A 8 -14.19 2.78 -20.23
N GLY A 9 -14.92 2.20 -21.18
CA GLY A 9 -16.20 1.53 -20.92
C GLY A 9 -16.06 0.32 -19.97
N GLN A 10 -14.98 -0.45 -20.08
CA GLN A 10 -14.67 -1.56 -19.17
C GLN A 10 -14.20 -1.11 -17.78
N ALA A 11 -13.59 0.08 -17.68
CA ALA A 11 -13.12 0.66 -16.43
C ALA A 11 -14.26 1.33 -15.63
N TRP A 12 -15.35 1.75 -16.27
CA TRP A 12 -16.44 2.50 -15.65
C TRP A 12 -17.09 1.81 -14.43
N PRO A 13 -17.43 0.50 -14.48
CA PRO A 13 -17.97 -0.20 -13.31
C PRO A 13 -16.98 -0.25 -12.13
N ARG A 14 -15.68 -0.31 -12.42
CA ARG A 14 -14.63 -0.34 -11.37
C ARG A 14 -14.40 1.03 -10.76
N LEU A 15 -14.52 2.07 -11.57
CA LEU A 15 -14.43 3.46 -11.14
C LEU A 15 -15.59 3.89 -10.25
N LEU A 16 -16.73 3.19 -10.28
CA LEU A 16 -17.92 3.56 -9.50
C LEU A 16 -18.19 2.64 -8.30
N LEU A 17 -18.03 1.32 -8.45
CA LEU A 17 -18.54 0.34 -7.48
C LEU A 17 -17.45 -0.30 -6.61
N TYR A 18 -16.65 -1.21 -7.18
CA TYR A 18 -15.64 -1.96 -6.44
C TYR A 18 -14.51 -2.40 -7.39
N PRO A 19 -13.23 -2.31 -6.99
CA PRO A 19 -12.70 -1.77 -5.73
C PRO A 19 -12.55 -0.22 -5.70
N GLY A 20 -12.92 0.50 -6.77
CA GLY A 20 -12.66 1.94 -6.90
C GLY A 20 -13.74 2.88 -6.35
N GLY A 21 -13.76 4.12 -6.86
CA GLY A 21 -14.89 5.05 -6.74
C GLY A 21 -15.41 5.33 -5.34
N LEU A 22 -16.71 5.04 -5.16
CA LEU A 22 -17.43 5.25 -3.91
C LEU A 22 -16.93 4.33 -2.80
N PHE A 23 -16.56 3.09 -3.14
CA PHE A 23 -16.00 2.15 -2.18
C PHE A 23 -14.64 2.63 -1.68
N ALA A 24 -13.76 3.10 -2.57
CA ALA A 24 -12.48 3.69 -2.19
C ALA A 24 -12.65 4.90 -1.26
N LEU A 25 -13.64 5.75 -1.50
CA LEU A 25 -13.96 6.88 -0.61
C LEU A 25 -14.41 6.39 0.78
N GLY A 26 -15.36 5.47 0.84
CA GLY A 26 -15.83 4.86 2.10
C GLY A 26 -14.70 4.17 2.86
N ALA A 27 -13.91 3.33 2.18
CA ALA A 27 -12.76 2.63 2.73
C ALA A 27 -11.68 3.60 3.24
N SER A 28 -11.39 4.67 2.49
CA SER A 28 -10.42 5.69 2.92
C SER A 28 -10.88 6.45 4.17
N TRP A 29 -12.19 6.66 4.32
CA TRP A 29 -12.79 7.26 5.51
C TRP A 29 -12.74 6.31 6.71
N MET A 30 -13.08 5.03 6.52
CA MET A 30 -12.96 3.99 7.55
C MET A 30 -11.50 3.83 7.99
N LEU A 31 -10.56 3.79 7.05
CA LEU A 31 -9.12 3.73 7.32
C LEU A 31 -8.67 4.94 8.17
N CYS A 32 -9.10 6.15 7.82
CA CYS A 32 -8.78 7.36 8.58
C CYS A 32 -9.32 7.29 10.03
N ARG A 33 -10.57 6.85 10.20
CA ARG A 33 -11.20 6.68 11.52
C ARG A 33 -10.48 5.61 12.35
N TRP A 34 -10.15 4.50 11.74
CA TRP A 34 -9.46 3.40 12.38
C TRP A 34 -8.03 3.79 12.78
N LEU A 35 -7.28 4.45 11.90
CA LEU A 35 -5.94 4.96 12.20
C LEU A 35 -5.96 5.98 13.34
N ALA A 36 -6.93 6.91 13.34
CA ALA A 36 -7.11 7.88 14.41
C ALA A 36 -7.40 7.19 15.75
N TRP A 37 -8.27 6.18 15.75
CA TRP A 37 -8.57 5.38 16.93
C TRP A 37 -7.35 4.62 17.47
N VAL A 38 -6.60 3.94 16.60
CA VAL A 38 -5.41 3.17 16.99
C VAL A 38 -4.30 4.07 17.52
N SER A 39 -4.05 5.20 16.85
CA SER A 39 -3.00 6.15 17.21
C SER A 39 -3.38 7.05 18.40
N ARG A 40 -4.62 6.95 18.92
CA ARG A 40 -5.18 7.82 19.97
C ARG A 40 -5.15 9.30 19.62
N GLN A 41 -5.14 9.62 18.33
CA GLN A 41 -5.11 10.99 17.85
C GLN A 41 -6.50 11.41 17.35
N ARG A 42 -6.83 12.70 17.37
CA ARG A 42 -8.16 13.19 16.96
C ARG A 42 -8.36 13.05 15.44
N PRO A 43 -9.45 12.43 14.95
CA PRO A 43 -9.65 12.26 13.51
C PRO A 43 -9.73 13.63 12.81
N ALA A 44 -8.67 14.00 12.08
CA ALA A 44 -8.65 15.16 11.20
C ALA A 44 -9.28 14.83 9.83
N CYS A 45 -10.32 13.97 9.82
CA CYS A 45 -10.86 13.37 8.61
C CYS A 45 -11.84 14.30 7.84
N ALA A 46 -11.83 15.61 8.09
CA ALA A 46 -12.75 16.57 7.48
C ALA A 46 -11.96 17.69 6.78
N GLY A 47 -11.87 17.61 5.46
CA GLY A 47 -11.38 18.69 4.62
C GLY A 47 -12.35 18.88 3.45
N PRO A 48 -12.76 20.11 3.13
CA PRO A 48 -13.63 20.36 1.99
C PRO A 48 -12.94 19.92 0.69
N VAL A 49 -13.66 19.20 -0.16
CA VAL A 49 -13.18 18.86 -1.52
C VAL A 49 -13.37 20.10 -2.39
N THR A 50 -12.27 20.73 -2.77
CA THR A 50 -12.28 21.87 -3.70
C THR A 50 -11.91 21.41 -5.10
N LEU A 51 -12.37 22.13 -6.13
CA LEU A 51 -12.00 21.80 -7.52
C LEU A 51 -10.47 21.83 -7.73
N ALA A 52 -9.75 22.68 -6.99
CA ALA A 52 -8.29 22.73 -7.00
C ALA A 52 -7.61 21.44 -6.50
N SER A 53 -8.31 20.62 -5.72
CA SER A 53 -7.81 19.34 -5.19
C SER A 53 -7.97 18.17 -6.18
N LEU A 54 -8.80 18.32 -7.21
CA LEU A 54 -9.08 17.26 -8.20
C LEU A 54 -7.84 16.64 -8.82
N PRO A 55 -6.84 17.40 -9.30
CA PRO A 55 -5.72 16.75 -9.96
C PRO A 55 -4.88 15.95 -8.97
N GLY A 56 -4.99 16.19 -7.66
CA GLY A 56 -4.29 15.44 -6.61
C GLY A 56 -5.04 14.17 -6.19
N LEU A 57 -6.35 14.12 -6.45
CA LEU A 57 -7.24 13.00 -6.16
C LEU A 57 -7.29 11.98 -7.28
N LEU A 58 -7.24 12.44 -8.55
CA LEU A 58 -7.39 11.57 -9.71
C LEU A 58 -6.33 10.45 -9.76
N PRO A 59 -5.03 10.71 -9.57
CA PRO A 59 -4.00 9.66 -9.67
C PRO A 59 -4.17 8.50 -8.70
N PRO A 60 -4.33 8.70 -7.37
CA PRO A 60 -4.56 7.59 -6.46
C PRO A 60 -5.90 6.90 -6.72
N MET A 61 -6.95 7.62 -7.16
CA MET A 61 -8.21 6.99 -7.56
C MET A 61 -8.05 6.05 -8.76
N ILE A 62 -7.26 6.45 -9.76
CA ILE A 62 -6.97 5.61 -10.93
C ILE A 62 -6.28 4.32 -10.49
N VAL A 63 -5.26 4.42 -9.62
CA VAL A 63 -4.56 3.23 -9.10
C VAL A 63 -5.52 2.29 -8.40
N LEU A 64 -6.36 2.81 -7.48
CA LEU A 64 -7.33 2.01 -6.74
C LEU A 64 -8.36 1.33 -7.65
N ALA A 65 -8.83 2.01 -8.70
CA ALA A 65 -9.77 1.44 -9.66
C ALA A 65 -9.14 0.36 -10.57
N LEU A 66 -7.82 0.44 -10.79
CA LEU A 66 -7.06 -0.50 -11.60
C LEU A 66 -6.44 -1.64 -10.80
N MET A 67 -6.62 -1.68 -9.47
CA MET A 67 -6.08 -2.76 -8.65
C MET A 67 -6.70 -4.11 -9.01
N PRO A 68 -5.90 -5.18 -9.05
CA PRO A 68 -6.37 -6.53 -9.34
C PRO A 68 -7.01 -7.14 -8.09
N LEU A 69 -8.18 -6.67 -7.68
CA LEU A 69 -8.92 -7.23 -6.54
C LEU A 69 -10.13 -8.01 -7.05
N ALA A 70 -10.23 -9.29 -6.70
CA ALA A 70 -11.47 -10.04 -6.90
C ALA A 70 -12.61 -9.42 -6.04
N PRO A 71 -13.86 -9.35 -6.54
CA PRO A 71 -14.39 -9.92 -7.79
C PRO A 71 -14.33 -9.00 -9.02
N ALA A 72 -13.49 -7.95 -9.04
CA ALA A 72 -13.40 -7.10 -10.22
C ALA A 72 -12.90 -7.90 -11.43
N ARG A 73 -13.49 -7.65 -12.61
CA ARG A 73 -13.05 -8.28 -13.87
C ARG A 73 -11.56 -8.01 -14.10
N GLY A 74 -10.84 -8.88 -14.79
CA GLY A 74 -9.44 -8.61 -15.18
C GLY A 74 -9.35 -7.38 -16.08
N PHE A 75 -8.40 -6.46 -15.87
CA PHE A 75 -8.10 -5.40 -16.85
C PHE A 75 -6.99 -5.91 -17.76
N PRO A 76 -7.11 -5.78 -19.10
CA PRO A 76 -6.07 -6.27 -20.02
C PRO A 76 -4.75 -5.51 -19.87
N TYR A 77 -4.80 -4.26 -19.41
CA TYR A 77 -3.60 -3.45 -19.15
C TYR A 77 -3.23 -3.54 -17.68
N GLY A 78 -2.34 -4.47 -17.32
CA GLY A 78 -1.83 -4.57 -15.96
C GLY A 78 -1.17 -3.27 -15.51
N LEU A 79 -1.43 -2.84 -14.27
CA LEU A 79 -0.74 -1.70 -13.68
C LEU A 79 0.60 -2.18 -13.09
N ASP A 80 1.69 -1.52 -13.46
CA ASP A 80 3.02 -1.76 -12.91
C ASP A 80 3.13 -1.12 -11.50
N LEU A 81 3.78 -1.79 -10.56
CA LEU A 81 4.06 -1.31 -9.21
C LEU A 81 4.75 0.06 -9.19
N VAL A 82 5.70 0.31 -10.10
CA VAL A 82 6.42 1.60 -10.18
C VAL A 82 5.46 2.71 -10.58
N VAL A 83 4.61 2.45 -11.58
CA VAL A 83 3.59 3.40 -12.04
C VAL A 83 2.54 3.63 -10.95
N ALA A 84 2.10 2.56 -10.28
CA ALA A 84 1.18 2.64 -9.16
C ALA A 84 1.74 3.51 -8.03
N LEU A 85 3.00 3.31 -7.65
CA LEU A 85 3.69 4.12 -6.66
C LEU A 85 3.79 5.58 -7.09
N GLY A 86 4.20 5.86 -8.33
CA GLY A 86 4.29 7.23 -8.85
C GLY A 86 2.95 7.97 -8.80
N LEU A 87 1.86 7.28 -9.17
CA LEU A 87 0.51 7.85 -9.12
C LEU A 87 -0.02 8.01 -7.68
N LEU A 88 0.29 7.08 -6.76
CA LEU A 88 -0.08 7.19 -5.35
C LEU A 88 0.70 8.31 -4.65
N GLU A 89 1.95 8.53 -5.01
CA GLU A 89 2.83 9.57 -4.44
C GLU A 89 2.66 10.94 -5.12
N TRP A 90 1.95 11.03 -6.24
CA TRP A 90 1.63 12.28 -6.94
C TRP A 90 1.17 13.46 -6.05
N PRO A 91 0.22 13.30 -5.10
CA PRO A 91 -0.19 14.40 -4.23
C PRO A 91 0.94 14.93 -3.33
N TYR A 92 1.97 14.14 -3.06
CA TYR A 92 3.17 14.58 -2.35
C TYR A 92 4.15 15.26 -3.31
N LEU A 93 4.43 14.64 -4.46
CA LEU A 93 5.31 15.20 -5.49
C LEU A 93 4.89 16.59 -5.94
N ARG A 94 3.58 16.81 -6.13
CA ARG A 94 3.06 18.12 -6.55
C ARG A 94 3.28 19.21 -5.50
N ARG A 95 3.24 18.88 -4.20
CA ARG A 95 3.55 19.83 -3.12
C ARG A 95 5.03 20.23 -3.14
N GLY A 96 5.91 19.27 -3.44
CA GLY A 96 7.33 19.53 -3.67
C GLY A 96 7.60 20.39 -4.91
N ILE A 97 6.94 20.10 -6.04
CA ILE A 97 7.06 20.89 -7.28
C ILE A 97 6.55 22.32 -7.10
N ALA A 98 5.52 22.52 -6.28
CA ALA A 98 5.00 23.85 -5.94
C ALA A 98 5.96 24.67 -5.05
N GLY A 99 7.15 24.16 -4.72
CA GLY A 99 8.20 24.88 -3.98
C GLY A 99 7.93 25.05 -2.48
N SER A 100 6.96 24.30 -1.93
CA SER A 100 6.46 24.53 -0.58
C SER A 100 7.24 23.81 0.53
N GLU A 101 8.12 22.86 0.21
CA GLU A 101 8.86 22.07 1.21
C GLU A 101 10.33 21.88 0.80
N LYS A 102 11.26 22.22 1.71
CA LYS A 102 12.63 21.71 1.65
C LYS A 102 12.61 20.24 2.03
N VAL A 103 12.87 19.39 1.04
CA VAL A 103 12.87 17.95 1.20
C VAL A 103 14.21 17.48 1.78
N ASP A 104 14.21 17.01 3.02
CA ASP A 104 15.39 16.35 3.60
C ASP A 104 15.58 14.97 2.96
N ARG A 105 16.70 14.82 2.22
CA ARG A 105 17.04 13.58 1.51
C ARG A 105 17.24 12.40 2.45
N MET A 106 17.81 12.64 3.63
CA MET A 106 18.10 11.57 4.59
C MET A 106 16.81 11.03 5.19
N LEU A 107 15.87 11.93 5.50
CA LEU A 107 14.53 11.58 5.97
C LEU A 107 13.74 10.79 4.92
N LEU A 108 13.80 11.20 3.65
CA LEU A 108 13.17 10.43 2.56
C LEU A 108 13.74 9.02 2.43
N LEU A 109 15.06 8.88 2.43
CA LEU A 109 15.74 7.57 2.35
C LEU A 109 15.32 6.66 3.51
N ARG A 110 15.18 7.22 4.70
CA ARG A 110 14.76 6.46 5.89
C ARG A 110 13.31 5.99 5.80
N MET A 111 12.41 6.82 5.28
CA MET A 111 10.97 6.48 5.16
C MET A 111 10.70 5.55 3.97
N TYR A 112 11.25 5.85 2.80
CA TYR A 112 10.96 5.12 1.56
C TYR A 112 11.94 4.01 1.25
N GLY A 113 13.16 4.01 1.82
CA GLY A 113 14.17 2.98 1.58
C GLY A 113 13.66 1.56 1.86
N PRO A 114 13.10 1.28 3.04
CA PRO A 114 12.51 -0.03 3.34
C PRO A 114 11.35 -0.39 2.40
N LEU A 115 10.54 0.59 2.01
CA LEU A 115 9.39 0.38 1.12
C LEU A 115 9.85 0.06 -0.32
N LEU A 116 10.87 0.74 -0.82
CA LEU A 116 11.48 0.46 -2.13
C LEU A 116 12.17 -0.91 -2.14
N LEU A 117 12.86 -1.28 -1.06
CA LEU A 117 13.48 -2.59 -0.92
C LEU A 117 12.43 -3.70 -0.88
N ALA A 118 11.31 -3.47 -0.19
CA ALA A 118 10.16 -4.37 -0.22
C ALA A 118 9.55 -4.49 -1.63
N GLY A 119 9.34 -3.37 -2.33
CA GLY A 119 8.82 -3.37 -3.70
C GLY A 119 9.75 -4.13 -4.67
N GLY A 120 11.05 -3.91 -4.56
CA GLY A 120 12.06 -4.65 -5.32
C GLY A 120 12.05 -6.14 -5.00
N GLY A 121 11.98 -6.52 -3.72
CA GLY A 121 11.89 -7.92 -3.29
C GLY A 121 10.63 -8.63 -3.79
N MET A 122 9.47 -7.95 -3.81
CA MET A 122 8.25 -8.48 -4.42
C MET A 122 8.40 -8.69 -5.93
N ALA A 123 8.96 -7.71 -6.63
CA ALA A 123 9.17 -7.77 -8.07
C ALA A 123 10.13 -8.89 -8.45
N GLU A 124 11.21 -9.02 -7.68
CA GLU A 124 12.17 -10.11 -7.82
C GLU A 124 11.53 -11.46 -7.55
N ALA A 125 10.73 -11.61 -6.49
CA ALA A 125 10.08 -12.89 -6.18
C ALA A 125 9.20 -13.40 -7.33
N ASN A 126 8.55 -12.51 -8.07
CA ASN A 126 7.64 -12.84 -9.17
C ASN A 126 8.22 -12.59 -10.58
N ALA A 127 9.51 -12.20 -10.67
CA ALA A 127 10.19 -11.79 -11.90
C ALA A 127 9.38 -10.76 -12.74
N SER A 128 8.61 -9.90 -12.09
CA SER A 128 7.71 -8.95 -12.74
C SER A 128 7.30 -7.84 -11.78
N LEU A 129 7.13 -6.64 -12.32
CA LEU A 129 6.63 -5.48 -11.59
C LEU A 129 5.09 -5.34 -11.67
N GLY A 130 4.40 -6.21 -12.43
CA GLY A 130 2.95 -6.14 -12.58
C GLY A 130 2.21 -6.43 -11.26
N LEU A 131 1.30 -5.55 -10.85
CA LEU A 131 0.50 -5.74 -9.63
C LEU A 131 -0.32 -7.04 -9.65
N SER A 132 -0.77 -7.49 -10.83
CA SER A 132 -1.48 -8.76 -10.98
C SER A 132 -0.62 -9.95 -10.56
N ASN A 133 0.69 -9.87 -10.76
CA ASN A 133 1.62 -10.95 -10.44
C ASN A 133 1.92 -10.98 -8.94
N LEU A 134 1.58 -9.94 -8.17
CA LEU A 134 1.65 -10.02 -6.71
C LEU A 134 0.64 -11.02 -6.13
N LEU A 135 -0.44 -11.32 -6.86
CA LEU A 135 -1.40 -12.36 -6.47
C LEU A 135 -0.88 -13.78 -6.71
N THR A 136 0.13 -13.94 -7.57
CA THR A 136 0.69 -15.26 -7.86
C THR A 136 1.75 -15.61 -6.83
N VAL A 137 1.63 -16.78 -6.22
CA VAL A 137 2.64 -17.28 -5.27
C VAL A 137 3.66 -18.10 -6.04
N PRO A 138 4.96 -17.76 -5.95
CA PRO A 138 5.98 -18.53 -6.64
C PRO A 138 6.13 -19.93 -6.06
N GLU A 139 6.48 -20.89 -6.93
CA GLU A 139 6.67 -22.29 -6.58
C GLU A 139 7.95 -22.51 -5.76
N ALA A 140 9.04 -21.84 -6.14
CA ALA A 140 10.33 -21.97 -5.47
C ALA A 140 10.25 -21.46 -4.02
N PRO A 141 10.74 -22.23 -3.03
CA PRO A 141 10.59 -21.90 -1.61
C PRO A 141 11.30 -20.60 -1.23
N VAL A 142 12.46 -20.31 -1.85
CA VAL A 142 13.21 -19.07 -1.62
C VAL A 142 12.44 -17.86 -2.16
N ALA A 143 11.89 -17.95 -3.37
CA ALA A 143 11.08 -16.88 -3.96
C ALA A 143 9.78 -16.66 -3.16
N ARG A 144 9.18 -17.73 -2.65
CA ARG A 144 8.00 -17.68 -1.78
C ARG A 144 8.32 -16.97 -0.47
N GLY A 145 9.42 -17.36 0.18
CA GLY A 145 9.91 -16.67 1.38
C GLY A 145 10.18 -15.19 1.12
N LEU A 146 10.79 -14.87 -0.02
CA LEU A 146 11.11 -13.50 -0.42
C LEU A 146 9.83 -12.66 -0.61
N LEU A 147 8.82 -13.19 -1.29
CA LEU A 147 7.54 -12.49 -1.49
C LEU A 147 6.87 -12.18 -0.16
N LEU A 148 6.81 -13.16 0.74
CA LEU A 148 6.19 -12.99 2.06
C LEU A 148 6.97 -11.98 2.92
N ALA A 149 8.29 -12.14 3.01
CA ALA A 149 9.14 -11.23 3.77
C ALA A 149 9.05 -9.79 3.24
N SER A 150 9.00 -9.63 1.91
CA SER A 150 8.84 -8.33 1.26
C SER A 150 7.45 -7.73 1.51
N ALA A 151 6.38 -8.53 1.51
CA ALA A 151 5.04 -8.08 1.88
C ALA A 151 4.95 -7.60 3.33
N LEU A 152 5.56 -8.35 4.25
CA LEU A 152 5.64 -7.95 5.66
C LEU A 152 6.49 -6.68 5.84
N LEU A 153 7.61 -6.56 5.12
CA LEU A 153 8.46 -5.36 5.16
C LEU A 153 7.72 -4.14 4.61
N TRP A 154 6.97 -4.31 3.51
CA TRP A 154 6.12 -3.27 2.96
C TRP A 154 5.15 -2.75 4.02
N LEU A 155 4.36 -3.64 4.63
CA LEU A 155 3.40 -3.27 5.67
C LEU A 155 4.07 -2.65 6.90
N ALA A 156 5.21 -3.20 7.34
CA ALA A 156 5.99 -2.70 8.47
C ALA A 156 6.57 -1.30 8.25
N SER A 157 6.80 -0.91 6.99
CA SER A 157 7.27 0.43 6.63
C SER A 157 6.15 1.47 6.59
N LEU A 158 4.88 1.06 6.42
CA LEU A 158 3.75 1.97 6.28
C LEU A 158 3.52 2.90 7.48
N PRO A 159 3.64 2.48 8.75
CA PRO A 159 3.44 3.38 9.88
C PRO A 159 4.31 4.65 9.80
N GLN A 160 5.54 4.54 9.31
CA GLN A 160 6.46 5.69 9.19
C GLN A 160 6.01 6.70 8.13
N ILE A 161 5.29 6.22 7.11
CA ILE A 161 4.78 7.01 6.00
C ILE A 161 3.38 7.58 6.34
N LEU A 162 2.59 6.82 7.09
CA LEU A 162 1.22 7.15 7.45
C LEU A 162 1.11 8.04 8.70
N MET A 163 2.10 8.00 9.59
CA MET A 163 2.17 8.86 10.78
C MET A 163 2.96 10.13 10.52
N ASN A 164 2.64 11.17 11.28
CA ASN A 164 3.42 12.40 11.27
C ASN A 164 4.81 12.10 11.88
N PRO A 165 5.94 12.44 11.21
CA PRO A 165 7.29 12.16 11.71
C PRO A 165 7.53 12.67 13.15
N CYS A 166 6.91 13.80 13.52
CA CYS A 166 6.95 14.34 14.88
C CYS A 166 6.34 13.40 15.95
N ALA A 167 5.34 12.60 15.59
CA ALA A 167 4.73 11.63 16.50
C ALA A 167 5.55 10.34 16.59
N ALA A 168 6.26 9.95 15.52
CA ALA A 168 7.07 8.73 15.47
C ALA A 168 8.34 8.82 16.33
N GLU A 169 8.83 10.03 16.61
CA GLU A 169 10.01 10.25 17.46
C GLU A 169 9.67 10.50 18.93
N GLY A 170 8.38 10.50 19.31
CA GLY A 170 7.95 10.68 20.71
C GLY A 170 8.25 12.06 21.29
N GLY A 171 8.68 13.02 20.47
CA GLY A 171 9.15 14.33 20.91
C GLY A 171 8.08 15.41 21.03
N CYS A 172 6.86 15.18 20.52
CA CYS A 172 5.81 16.20 20.55
C CYS A 172 4.69 15.85 21.56
N SER A 173 4.50 16.75 22.53
CA SER A 173 3.24 16.86 23.28
C SER A 173 2.08 17.09 22.31
N ALA A 174 0.89 16.61 22.66
CA ALA A 174 -0.33 16.56 21.83
C ALA A 174 -0.88 17.92 21.31
N GLY A 175 -0.09 19.00 21.34
CA GLY A 175 -0.45 20.35 20.88
C GLY A 175 0.57 21.05 19.97
N ASP A 176 1.82 20.57 19.83
CA ASP A 176 2.92 21.36 19.21
C ASP A 176 3.46 20.82 17.88
N GLY A 177 2.86 19.78 17.30
CA GLY A 177 3.21 19.35 15.94
C GLY A 177 2.58 20.27 14.87
N PRO A 178 3.16 20.39 13.66
CA PRO A 178 2.51 21.10 12.56
C PRO A 178 1.05 20.62 12.42
N LYS A 179 0.11 21.57 12.41
CA LYS A 179 -1.36 21.39 12.44
C LYS A 179 -1.94 20.45 11.37
N GLU A 180 -1.13 19.93 10.46
CA GLU A 180 -1.55 19.13 9.33
C GLU A 180 -1.21 17.66 9.56
N TRP A 181 -2.20 16.89 10.01
CA TRP A 181 -2.12 15.44 9.96
C TRP A 181 -1.85 15.02 8.50
N PRO A 182 -0.90 14.10 8.23
CA PRO A 182 -0.59 13.66 6.86
C PRO A 182 -1.80 13.11 6.07
N LEU A 183 -2.89 12.75 6.75
CA LEU A 183 -4.14 12.17 6.22
C LEU A 183 -5.31 13.18 6.25
N ALA A 184 -5.05 14.45 6.56
CA ALA A 184 -6.08 15.48 6.58
C ALA A 184 -6.74 15.63 5.20
N SER A 185 -5.96 15.53 4.12
CA SER A 185 -6.48 15.56 2.75
C SER A 185 -7.04 14.21 2.31
N LEU A 186 -8.11 14.23 1.52
CA LEU A 186 -8.67 13.02 0.89
C LEU A 186 -7.64 12.33 -0.01
N ALA A 187 -6.81 13.10 -0.73
CA ALA A 187 -5.77 12.55 -1.60
C ALA A 187 -4.74 11.71 -0.81
N ALA A 188 -4.36 12.16 0.39
CA ALA A 188 -3.44 11.41 1.23
C ALA A 188 -4.08 10.15 1.82
N ARG A 189 -5.39 10.15 2.09
CA ARG A 189 -6.11 8.93 2.53
C ARG A 189 -6.21 7.91 1.42
N LEU A 190 -6.48 8.34 0.19
CA LEU A 190 -6.50 7.47 -0.97
C LEU A 190 -5.11 6.89 -1.27
N ARG A 191 -4.06 7.71 -1.14
CA ARG A 191 -2.67 7.25 -1.18
C ARG A 191 -2.41 6.17 -0.12
N ALA A 192 -2.75 6.45 1.13
CA ALA A 192 -2.57 5.51 2.24
C ALA A 192 -3.30 4.19 2.00
N LEU A 193 -4.55 4.26 1.54
CA LEU A 193 -5.33 3.09 1.16
C LEU A 193 -4.65 2.29 0.05
N GLY A 194 -4.16 2.95 -1.00
CA GLY A 194 -3.44 2.28 -2.09
C GLY A 194 -2.17 1.59 -1.62
N LEU A 195 -1.36 2.23 -0.77
CA LEU A 195 -0.17 1.60 -0.21
C LEU A 195 -0.48 0.37 0.65
N VAL A 196 -1.54 0.45 1.48
CA VAL A 196 -2.02 -0.71 2.26
C VAL A 196 -2.46 -1.84 1.34
N LEU A 197 -3.25 -1.53 0.31
CA LEU A 197 -3.76 -2.53 -0.62
C LEU A 197 -2.66 -3.20 -1.44
N ILE A 198 -1.59 -2.50 -1.82
CA ILE A 198 -0.44 -3.13 -2.49
C ILE A 198 0.19 -4.23 -1.62
N GLY A 199 0.47 -3.94 -0.33
CA GLY A 199 0.98 -4.95 0.59
C GLY A 199 -0.02 -6.10 0.81
N MET A 200 -1.30 -5.78 0.83
CA MET A 200 -2.40 -6.73 0.97
C MET A 200 -2.50 -7.70 -0.23
N LEU A 201 -2.22 -7.25 -1.47
CA LEU A 201 -2.28 -8.10 -2.67
C LEU A 201 -1.34 -9.31 -2.56
N ALA A 202 -0.12 -9.09 -2.10
CA ALA A 202 0.83 -10.19 -1.89
C ALA A 202 0.32 -11.21 -0.86
N LEU A 203 -0.24 -10.72 0.26
CA LEU A 203 -0.85 -11.57 1.28
C LEU A 203 -2.09 -12.31 0.76
N LEU A 204 -2.85 -11.69 -0.14
CA LEU A 204 -4.02 -12.31 -0.76
C LEU A 204 -3.63 -13.52 -1.60
N GLY A 205 -2.52 -13.45 -2.35
CA GLY A 205 -1.98 -14.59 -3.09
C GLY A 205 -1.63 -15.77 -2.18
N PHE A 206 -0.99 -15.49 -1.03
CA PHE A 206 -0.74 -16.53 -0.02
C PHE A 206 -2.03 -17.13 0.53
N ALA A 207 -2.99 -16.29 0.88
CA ALA A 207 -4.26 -16.74 1.42
C ALA A 207 -5.03 -17.59 0.41
N SER A 208 -5.01 -17.23 -0.88
CA SER A 208 -5.70 -17.99 -1.93
C SER A 208 -5.15 -19.40 -2.07
N VAL A 209 -3.82 -19.55 -2.13
CA VAL A 209 -3.17 -20.87 -2.25
C VAL A 209 -3.47 -21.77 -1.05
N HIS A 210 -3.48 -21.23 0.17
CA HIS A 210 -3.77 -22.03 1.37
C HIS A 210 -5.26 -22.36 1.53
N SER A 211 -6.14 -21.56 0.91
CA SER A 211 -7.59 -21.73 1.00
C SER A 211 -8.20 -22.61 -0.09
N GLU A 212 -7.45 -22.92 -1.15
CA GLU A 212 -7.88 -23.77 -2.27
C GLU A 212 -8.51 -25.11 -1.85
N PRO A 213 -8.01 -25.84 -0.82
CA PRO A 213 -8.66 -27.08 -0.40
C PRO A 213 -10.01 -26.90 0.32
N TRP A 214 -10.35 -25.68 0.72
CA TRP A 214 -11.48 -25.38 1.62
C TRP A 214 -12.56 -24.51 0.98
N LEU A 215 -12.20 -23.70 -0.01
CA LEU A 215 -13.09 -22.70 -0.62
C LEU A 215 -13.15 -22.86 -2.13
N THR A 216 -14.34 -22.72 -2.69
CA THR A 216 -14.49 -22.58 -4.15
C THR A 216 -13.92 -21.24 -4.60
N ALA A 217 -13.48 -21.14 -5.87
CA ALA A 217 -12.90 -19.92 -6.43
C ALA A 217 -13.82 -18.69 -6.28
N THR A 218 -15.14 -18.89 -6.38
CA THR A 218 -16.12 -17.82 -6.15
C THR A 218 -16.14 -17.39 -4.69
N GLN A 219 -16.24 -18.32 -3.74
CA GLN A 219 -16.24 -18.00 -2.30
C GLN A 219 -14.92 -17.32 -1.87
N ALA A 220 -13.78 -17.83 -2.36
CA ALA A 220 -12.47 -17.25 -2.10
C ALA A 220 -12.39 -15.79 -2.57
N GLY A 221 -12.92 -15.49 -3.76
CA GLY A 221 -12.94 -14.12 -4.30
C GLY A 221 -13.76 -13.12 -3.46
N TRP A 222 -14.78 -13.58 -2.73
CA TRP A 222 -15.60 -12.72 -1.87
C TRP A 222 -15.09 -12.66 -0.42
N LEU A 223 -14.58 -13.77 0.12
CA LEU A 223 -14.21 -13.88 1.54
C LEU A 223 -12.77 -13.48 1.83
N LEU A 224 -11.82 -13.79 0.94
CA LEU A 224 -10.41 -13.53 1.19
C LEU A 224 -10.07 -12.03 1.24
N PRO A 225 -10.55 -11.17 0.31
CA PRO A 225 -10.23 -9.74 0.38
C PRO A 225 -10.64 -9.07 1.71
N PRO A 226 -11.87 -9.20 2.22
CA PRO A 226 -12.22 -8.59 3.49
C PRO A 226 -11.44 -9.21 4.66
N LEU A 227 -11.21 -10.53 4.67
CA LEU A 227 -10.48 -11.20 5.74
C LEU A 227 -9.02 -10.74 5.79
N VAL A 228 -8.31 -10.77 4.67
CA VAL A 228 -6.92 -10.30 4.57
C VAL A 228 -6.85 -8.80 4.86
N GLY A 229 -7.87 -8.02 4.46
CA GLY A 229 -8.00 -6.61 4.82
C GLY A 229 -8.08 -6.38 6.33
N VAL A 230 -8.89 -7.16 7.05
CA VAL A 230 -9.01 -7.10 8.51
C VAL A 230 -7.69 -7.51 9.18
N VAL A 231 -7.06 -8.60 8.73
CA VAL A 231 -5.75 -9.04 9.26
C VAL A 231 -4.68 -7.97 9.04
N THR A 232 -4.62 -7.40 7.84
CA THR A 232 -3.68 -6.32 7.50
C THR A 232 -3.92 -5.09 8.36
N ALA A 233 -5.17 -4.70 8.57
CA ALA A 233 -5.52 -3.62 9.48
C ALA A 233 -5.06 -3.94 10.91
N LEU A 234 -5.39 -5.12 11.45
CA LEU A 234 -4.95 -5.50 12.80
C LEU A 234 -3.42 -5.50 12.95
N LEU A 235 -2.68 -6.05 11.97
CA LEU A 235 -1.21 -6.02 11.96
C LEU A 235 -0.68 -4.60 11.98
N LEU A 236 -1.19 -3.74 11.10
CA LEU A 236 -0.85 -2.32 11.08
C LEU A 236 -1.20 -1.67 12.43
N GLY A 237 -2.30 -2.08 13.05
CA GLY A 237 -2.78 -1.53 14.32
C GLY A 237 -1.86 -1.89 15.48
N VAL A 238 -1.38 -3.14 15.51
CA VAL A 238 -0.36 -3.60 16.46
C VAL A 238 0.93 -2.83 16.24
N GLN A 239 1.39 -2.70 14.99
CA GLN A 239 2.62 -1.97 14.65
C GLN A 239 2.57 -0.50 15.09
N LEU A 240 1.44 0.19 14.88
CA LEU A 240 1.25 1.59 15.30
C LEU A 240 1.24 1.76 16.83
N ARG A 241 1.04 0.69 17.59
CA ARG A 241 1.08 0.68 19.07
C ARG A 241 2.41 0.19 19.62
N MET A 242 3.30 -0.35 18.78
CA MET A 242 4.62 -0.79 19.22
C MET A 242 5.46 0.41 19.65
N ALA A 243 6.35 0.19 20.61
CA ALA A 243 7.37 1.18 20.94
C ALA A 243 8.26 1.45 19.71
N PRO A 244 8.68 2.70 19.46
CA PRO A 244 9.40 3.08 18.24
C PRO A 244 10.72 2.31 18.07
N TRP A 245 11.39 1.94 19.17
CA TRP A 245 12.60 1.12 19.11
C TRP A 245 12.31 -0.31 18.63
N LEU A 246 11.21 -0.92 19.09
CA LEU A 246 10.80 -2.27 18.70
C LEU A 246 10.38 -2.29 17.23
N GLN A 247 9.69 -1.24 16.78
CA GLN A 247 9.33 -1.09 15.37
C GLN A 247 10.58 -0.98 14.49
N ARG A 248 11.57 -0.18 14.86
CA ARG A 248 12.85 -0.07 14.14
C ARG A 248 13.60 -1.41 14.11
N PHE A 249 13.61 -2.13 15.24
CA PHE A 249 14.21 -3.46 15.33
C PHE A 249 13.51 -4.45 14.39
N TYR A 250 12.18 -4.48 14.39
CA TYR A 250 11.38 -5.35 13.53
C TYR A 250 11.57 -5.05 12.05
N VAL A 251 11.55 -3.77 11.66
CA VAL A 251 11.84 -3.34 10.28
C VAL A 251 13.26 -3.73 9.89
N GLY A 252 14.25 -3.51 10.77
CA GLY A 252 15.64 -3.90 10.53
C GLY A 252 15.80 -5.40 10.31
N LEU A 253 15.14 -6.22 11.13
CA LEU A 253 15.12 -7.67 10.98
C LEU A 253 14.53 -8.10 9.64
N LEU A 254 13.41 -7.48 9.22
CA LEU A 254 12.80 -7.77 7.93
C LEU A 254 13.67 -7.34 6.75
N VAL A 255 14.36 -6.19 6.85
CA VAL A 255 15.34 -5.77 5.83
C VAL A 255 16.45 -6.80 5.69
N VAL A 256 17.05 -7.23 6.81
CA VAL A 256 18.10 -8.26 6.80
C VAL A 256 17.58 -9.55 6.17
N LEU A 257 16.38 -9.99 6.54
CA LEU A 257 15.75 -11.19 5.98
C LEU A 257 15.56 -11.09 4.46
N VAL A 258 15.01 -9.98 3.97
CA VAL A 258 14.80 -9.76 2.53
C VAL A 258 16.13 -9.74 1.78
N VAL A 259 17.16 -9.07 2.30
CA VAL A 259 18.50 -9.04 1.69
C VAL A 259 19.12 -10.43 1.65
N VAL A 260 19.04 -11.21 2.73
CA VAL A 260 19.55 -12.59 2.77
C VAL A 260 18.84 -13.47 1.74
N LEU A 261 17.51 -13.34 1.61
CA LEU A 261 16.73 -14.10 0.63
C LEU A 261 17.04 -13.69 -0.81
N LEU A 262 17.26 -12.41 -1.07
CA LEU A 262 17.71 -11.91 -2.38
C LEU A 262 19.05 -12.51 -2.76
N VAL A 263 20.05 -12.42 -1.88
CA VAL A 263 21.40 -12.98 -2.11
C VAL A 263 21.33 -14.49 -2.32
N SER A 264 20.57 -15.20 -1.49
CA SER A 264 20.38 -16.66 -1.60
C SER A 264 19.77 -17.05 -2.95
N LYS A 265 18.74 -16.31 -3.41
CA LYS A 265 18.16 -16.51 -4.73
C LYS A 265 19.19 -16.29 -5.84
N SER A 266 20.01 -15.23 -5.77
CA SER A 266 21.05 -14.95 -6.78
C SER A 266 22.12 -16.03 -6.84
N VAL A 267 22.52 -16.62 -5.71
CA VAL A 267 23.48 -17.72 -5.67
C VAL A 267 22.91 -18.99 -6.32
N ALA A 268 21.62 -19.28 -6.10
CA ALA A 268 20.96 -20.44 -6.70
C ALA A 268 20.87 -20.37 -8.24
N TRP A 269 21.04 -19.20 -8.85
CA TRP A 269 21.12 -19.06 -10.32
C TRP A 269 22.53 -19.33 -10.90
N LEU A 270 23.57 -19.30 -10.07
CA LEU A 270 24.96 -19.46 -10.49
C LEU A 270 25.45 -20.92 -10.43
N VAL A 271 24.68 -21.81 -9.81
CA VAL A 271 24.96 -23.24 -9.65
C VAL A 271 24.07 -24.03 -10.62
#